data_AF-A0A353D7F7-F1
#
_entry.id   AF-A0A353D7F7-F1
#
_cell.length_a   1.000
_cell.length_b   1.000
_cell.length_c   1.000
_cell.angle_alpha   90.00
_cell.angle_beta   90.00
_cell.angle_gamma   90.00
#
_symmetry.space_group_name_H-M   'P 1'
#
loop_
_entity.id
_entity.type
_entity.pdbx_description
1 polymer ?
#
loop_
_entity_poly.entity_id
_entity_poly.type
_entity_poly.pdbx_seq_one_letter_code
_entity_poly.pdbx_strand_id
1 'polypeptide(L)' 'MSDAPLRFGAVILAAGLSTRMHGFKPLLPLGGKSLLAQAGDLFRRAGAQEIVAVTGHRAAEV' A
#
# COMPACT_ATOMS: atom_id res chain seq x y z
N MET A 1 -27.53 9.00 -18.39
CA MET A 1 -26.72 9.09 -17.17
C MET A 1 -25.27 9.19 -17.60
N SER A 2 -24.62 10.33 -17.35
CA SER A 2 -23.17 10.46 -17.52
C SER A 2 -22.51 9.70 -16.38
N ASP A 3 -21.92 8.53 -16.66
CA ASP A 3 -21.09 7.84 -15.69
C ASP A 3 -19.70 8.47 -15.73
N ALA A 4 -19.54 9.56 -14.97
CA ALA A 4 -18.23 10.17 -14.82
C ALA A 4 -17.34 9.16 -14.08
N PRO A 5 -16.10 8.90 -14.55
CA PRO A 5 -15.23 7.92 -13.91
C PRO A 5 -15.04 8.28 -12.44
N LEU A 6 -15.21 7.28 -11.56
CA LEU A 6 -15.01 7.45 -10.11
C LEU A 6 -13.60 7.97 -9.85
N ARG A 7 -13.51 9.17 -9.28
CA ARG A 7 -12.25 9.78 -8.88
C ARG A 7 -12.00 9.50 -7.40
N PHE A 8 -10.95 8.75 -7.11
CA PHE A 8 -10.57 8.40 -5.75
C PHE A 8 -9.05 8.34 -5.59
N GLY A 9 -8.60 8.45 -4.34
CA GLY A 9 -7.23 8.17 -3.92
C GLY A 9 -7.19 7.02 -2.92
N ALA A 10 -6.00 6.51 -2.64
CA ALA A 10 -5.78 5.42 -1.69
C ALA A 10 -4.77 5.80 -0.61
N VAL A 11 -5.09 5.48 0.64
CA VAL A 11 -4.18 5.62 1.78
C VAL A 11 -3.86 4.22 2.31
N ILE A 12 -2.59 3.83 2.25
CA ILE A 12 -2.11 2.53 2.70
C ILE A 12 -1.42 2.70 4.05
N LEU A 13 -2.00 2.10 5.10
CA LEU A 13 -1.44 2.14 6.45
C LEU A 13 -0.32 1.10 6.60
N ALA A 14 0.93 1.53 6.50
CA ALA A 14 2.13 0.70 6.59
C ALA A 14 2.94 0.91 7.89
N ALA A 15 2.40 1.67 8.85
CA ALA A 15 3.06 2.03 10.11
C ALA A 15 2.98 0.95 11.23
N GLY A 16 2.44 -0.23 10.94
CA GLY A 16 2.25 -1.29 11.94
C GLY A 16 3.56 -1.94 12.39
N LEU A 17 3.69 -2.22 13.70
CA LEU A 17 4.88 -2.83 14.31
C LEU A 17 5.21 -4.26 13.82
N SER A 18 4.31 -4.91 13.09
CA SER A 18 4.51 -6.26 12.55
C SER A 18 4.75 -7.35 13.60
N THR A 19 4.35 -7.14 14.86
CA THR A 19 4.67 -8.04 16.01
C THR A 19 4.13 -9.47 15.89
N ARG A 20 3.08 -9.69 15.09
CA ARG A 20 2.50 -11.01 14.83
C ARG A 20 3.02 -11.67 13.55
N MET A 21 3.93 -11.02 12.85
CA MET A 21 4.49 -11.49 11.59
C MET A 21 5.97 -11.80 11.77
N HIS A 22 6.47 -12.85 11.12
CA HIS A 22 7.89 -13.26 11.16
C HIS A 22 8.83 -12.33 10.37
N GLY A 23 8.46 -11.05 10.21
CA GLY A 23 9.23 -10.05 9.48
C GLY A 23 8.49 -8.74 9.33
N PHE A 24 9.18 -7.73 8.80
CA PHE A 24 8.62 -6.39 8.64
C PHE A 24 7.58 -6.37 7.54
N LYS A 25 6.29 -6.35 7.92
CA LYS A 25 5.16 -6.60 7.03
C LYS A 25 5.20 -5.77 5.74
N PRO A 26 5.45 -4.44 5.74
CA PRO A 26 5.49 -3.66 4.51
C PRO A 26 6.45 -4.21 3.45
N LEU A 27 7.58 -4.79 3.88
CA LEU A 27 8.64 -5.29 3.01
C LEU A 27 8.62 -6.80 2.80
N LEU A 28 7.73 -7.55 3.46
CA LEU A 28 7.63 -8.99 3.27
C LEU A 28 7.32 -9.33 1.80
N PRO A 29 8.01 -10.31 1.20
CA PRO A 29 7.81 -10.65 -0.20
C PRO A 29 6.50 -11.41 -0.41
N LEU A 30 5.79 -11.06 -1.48
CA LEU A 30 4.63 -11.76 -2.02
C LEU A 30 4.64 -11.63 -3.54
N GLY A 31 4.71 -12.75 -4.26
CA GLY A 31 4.67 -12.76 -5.73
C GLY A 31 5.77 -11.90 -6.37
N GLY A 32 7.00 -11.94 -5.84
CA GLY A 32 8.16 -11.20 -6.37
C GLY A 32 8.21 -9.70 -6.04
N LYS A 33 7.26 -9.18 -5.23
CA LYS A 33 7.23 -7.78 -4.77
C LYS A 33 7.00 -7.72 -3.27
N SER A 34 7.25 -6.59 -2.62
CA SER A 34 6.86 -6.40 -1.23
C SER A 34 5.33 -6.33 -1.07
N LEU A 35 4.80 -6.66 0.11
CA LEU A 35 3.37 -6.49 0.41
C LEU A 35 2.90 -5.05 0.20
N LEU A 36 3.71 -4.05 0.53
CA LEU A 36 3.39 -2.65 0.27
C LEU A 36 3.30 -2.35 -1.22
N ALA A 37 4.24 -2.85 -2.02
CA ALA A 37 4.21 -2.69 -3.48
C ALA A 37 2.99 -3.39 -4.11
N GLN A 38 2.63 -4.59 -3.62
CA GLN A 38 1.42 -5.29 -4.07
C GLN A 38 0.15 -4.48 -3.80
N ALA A 39 0.03 -3.85 -2.62
CA ALA A 39 -1.09 -2.98 -2.28
C ALA A 39 -1.13 -1.72 -3.15
N GLY A 40 0.01 -1.07 -3.38
CA GLY A 40 0.12 0.08 -4.29
C GLY A 40 -0.31 -0.27 -5.72
N ASP A 41 0.15 -1.41 -6.24
CA ASP A 41 -0.20 -1.88 -7.58
C ASP A 41 -1.68 -2.23 -7.69
N LEU A 42 -2.30 -2.76 -6.63
CA LEU A 42 -3.73 -3.01 -6.58
C LEU A 42 -4.52 -1.72 -6.78
N PHE A 43 -4.18 -0.66 -6.04
CA PHE A 43 -4.88 0.63 -6.17
C PHE A 43 -4.57 1.35 -7.49
N ARG A 44 -3.35 1.24 -8.03
CA ARG A 44 -3.03 1.73 -9.38
C ARG A 44 -3.91 1.07 -10.44
N ARG A 45 -4.03 -0.27 -10.41
CA ARG A 45 -4.87 -1.02 -11.35
C ARG A 45 -6.37 -0.68 -11.20
N ALA A 46 -6.80 -0.33 -9.99
CA ALA A 46 -8.16 0.11 -9.72
C ALA A 46 -8.44 1.56 -10.18
N GLY A 47 -7.44 2.31 -10.64
CA GLY A 47 -7.61 3.68 -11.14
C GLY A 47 -7.49 4.78 -10.08
N ALA A 48 -6.86 4.50 -8.93
CA ALA A 48 -6.58 5.54 -7.93
C ALA A 48 -5.67 6.63 -8.52
N GLN A 49 -6.07 7.89 -8.38
CA GLN A 49 -5.33 9.04 -8.93
C GLN A 49 -4.13 9.43 -8.06
N GLU A 50 -4.24 9.18 -6.75
CA GLU A 50 -3.19 9.43 -5.78
C GLU A 50 -3.11 8.25 -4.81
N ILE A 51 -1.90 7.85 -4.47
CA ILE A 51 -1.65 6.73 -3.56
C ILE A 51 -0.58 7.16 -2.57
N VAL A 52 -0.94 7.18 -1.29
CA VAL A 52 -0.05 7.58 -0.19
C VAL A 52 0.14 6.39 0.73
N ALA A 53 1.39 6.08 1.07
CA ALA A 53 1.72 5.13 2.12
C ALA A 53 2.05 5.89 3.42
N VAL A 54 1.36 5.55 4.51
CA VAL A 54 1.65 6.11 5.83
C VAL A 54 2.61 5.18 6.55
N THR A 55 3.83 5.66 6.79
CA THR A 55 4.88 4.93 7.50
C THR A 55 4.97 5.37 8.97
N GLY A 56 5.77 4.66 9.77
CA GLY A 56 5.85 4.87 11.21
C GLY A 56 7.27 4.72 11.77
N HIS A 57 7.41 4.07 12.92
CA HIS A 57 8.68 3.93 13.65
C HIS A 57 9.88 3.49 12.78
N ARG A 58 9.64 2.66 11.77
CA ARG A 58 10.64 2.14 10.83
C ARG A 58 10.55 2.77 9.43
N ALA A 59 10.15 4.04 9.34
CA ALA A 59 9.92 4.72 8.06
C ALA A 59 11.15 4.75 7.14
N ALA A 60 12.36 4.81 7.70
CA ALA A 60 13.61 4.83 6.91
C ALA A 60 13.88 3.54 6.12
N GLU A 61 13.18 2.44 6.44
CA GLU A 61 13.32 1.16 5.77
C GLU A 61 12.27 0.95 4.66
N VAL A 62 11.27 1.83 4.56
CA VAL A 62 10.09 1.68 3.68
C VAL A 62 10.27 2.43 2.37
#